data_AF-A0AAD7NN16-F1
#
_entry.id   AF-A0AAD7NN16-F1
#
_cell.length_a   1.000
_cell.length_b   1.000
_cell.length_c   1.000
_cell.angle_alpha   90.00
_cell.angle_beta   90.00
_cell.angle_gamma   90.00
#
_symmetry.space_group_name_H-M   'P 1'
#
loop_
_entity.id
_entity.type
_entity.pdbx_description
1 polymer ?
#
loop_
_entity_poly.entity_id
_entity_poly.type
_entity_poly.pdbx_seq_one_letter_code
_entity_poly.pdbx_strand_id
1 'polypeptide(L)'
;MADAPPPYDRKSGPAISEKAYTLKSVASTSKSLSLLQKSSTSRRSSILGLFRKASEPEVQSDVTVKAAILEDVHTLVQPYATDSISGRLTLLATCAQLCVRHKLDFSLLLQGKPVEGHSALYWAIVNGPWPPQPPFALVAAVLSHSAPLTPESVREARRACISLRSQEMFHFLRMSPEFGTLSAEDRYLLGVSVPPEEITVEEIAGDALPFSVRFHIPQFQKRMMLGKDINLEFVARGRLWGLKFYTANKPSVKHLTHGYWSGLLRMVENSPMTPAAFGLVFLDARPSPSSPEPFWVSKSRRKEILYVQGETEPKHHGIISWSWTMFRDDSPCIAPDGSVTGVLGIKLASEDAPKHFPETIPTTPDEQCIIC
;
A
#
# COMPACT_ATOMS: atom_id res chain seq x y z
N MET A 1 38.92 17.66 -42.09
CA MET A 1 39.69 17.09 -40.97
C MET A 1 39.07 17.65 -39.70
N ALA A 2 38.33 16.82 -38.95
CA ALA A 2 37.60 17.25 -37.76
C ALA A 2 38.48 17.00 -36.52
N ASP A 3 38.66 18.04 -35.71
CA ASP A 3 39.40 18.02 -34.45
C ASP A 3 38.76 17.05 -33.46
N ALA A 4 39.55 16.11 -32.97
CA ALA A 4 39.16 15.22 -31.88
C ALA A 4 39.26 15.99 -30.54
N PRO A 5 38.28 15.83 -29.63
CA PRO A 5 38.35 16.48 -28.33
C PRO A 5 39.48 15.88 -27.46
N PRO A 6 40.06 16.68 -26.55
CA PRO A 6 41.18 16.27 -25.71
C PRO A 6 40.79 15.16 -24.71
N PRO A 7 41.74 14.29 -24.34
CA PRO A 7 41.49 13.21 -23.39
C PRO A 7 41.37 13.77 -21.97
N TYR A 8 40.34 13.35 -21.24
CA TYR A 8 40.20 13.67 -19.83
C TYR A 8 41.06 12.72 -18.97
N ASP A 9 41.96 13.31 -18.18
CA ASP A 9 42.71 12.62 -17.13
C ASP A 9 41.76 12.08 -16.05
N ARG A 10 41.67 10.75 -15.95
CA ARG A 10 41.03 10.07 -14.83
C ARG A 10 41.95 10.13 -13.61
N LYS A 11 41.57 10.94 -12.61
CA LYS A 11 42.17 10.89 -11.27
C LYS A 11 41.91 9.51 -10.64
N SER A 12 42.98 8.78 -10.38
CA SER A 12 43.02 7.50 -9.68
C SER A 12 42.47 7.65 -8.25
N GLY A 13 41.35 7.00 -7.96
CA GLY A 13 40.85 6.82 -6.59
C GLY A 13 41.67 5.76 -5.84
N PRO A 14 41.60 5.75 -4.50
CA PRO A 14 42.36 4.81 -3.67
C PRO A 14 41.89 3.37 -3.89
N ALA A 15 42.87 2.46 -4.02
CA ALA A 15 42.69 1.04 -4.25
C ALA A 15 41.90 0.39 -3.10
N ILE A 16 40.69 -0.08 -3.39
CA ILE A 16 39.96 -1.00 -2.52
C ILE A 16 40.53 -2.39 -2.74
N SER A 17 41.12 -2.96 -1.69
CA SER A 17 41.63 -4.33 -1.66
C SER A 17 40.47 -5.32 -1.71
N GLU A 18 40.22 -5.90 -2.88
CA GLU A 18 39.35 -7.05 -3.06
C GLU A 18 40.00 -8.29 -2.44
N LYS A 19 39.52 -8.70 -1.27
CA LYS A 19 39.72 -10.08 -0.80
C LYS A 19 38.76 -10.98 -1.58
N ALA A 20 39.34 -11.77 -2.49
CA ALA A 20 38.66 -12.84 -3.20
C ALA A 20 38.10 -13.87 -2.21
N TYR A 21 36.76 -13.96 -2.14
CA TYR A 21 36.09 -15.10 -1.54
C TYR A 21 35.93 -16.19 -2.60
N THR A 22 36.76 -17.21 -2.52
CA THR A 22 36.66 -18.42 -3.34
C THR A 22 35.45 -19.24 -2.88
N LEU A 23 34.30 -19.04 -3.54
CA LEU A 23 33.14 -19.91 -3.39
C LEU A 23 33.46 -21.28 -4.00
N LYS A 24 33.64 -22.29 -3.14
CA LYS A 24 33.72 -23.69 -3.54
C LYS A 24 32.37 -24.12 -4.11
N SER A 25 32.34 -24.34 -5.42
CA SER A 25 31.28 -25.04 -6.15
C SER A 25 31.13 -26.45 -5.59
N VAL A 26 30.02 -26.71 -4.88
CA VAL A 26 29.62 -28.05 -4.46
C VAL A 26 28.82 -28.67 -5.59
N ALA A 27 29.47 -29.58 -6.32
CA ALA A 27 28.84 -30.40 -7.34
C ALA A 27 27.67 -31.20 -6.74
N SER A 28 26.47 -30.97 -7.26
CA SER A 28 25.26 -31.71 -6.92
C SER A 28 25.25 -33.00 -7.72
N THR A 29 25.72 -34.08 -7.12
CA THR A 29 25.65 -35.43 -7.68
C THR A 29 24.22 -35.94 -7.64
N SER A 30 23.57 -35.97 -8.81
CA SER A 30 22.32 -36.68 -9.05
C SER A 30 22.54 -38.18 -8.89
N LYS A 31 22.09 -38.75 -7.76
CA LYS A 31 21.93 -40.20 -7.59
C LYS A 31 20.47 -40.56 -7.77
N SER A 32 20.19 -41.26 -8.87
CA SER A 32 19.00 -42.08 -9.03
C SER A 32 19.07 -43.22 -8.01
N LEU A 33 17.95 -43.49 -7.34
CA LEU A 33 17.74 -44.72 -6.60
C LEU A 33 16.43 -45.34 -7.06
N SER A 34 16.60 -46.52 -7.62
CA SER A 34 15.57 -47.45 -8.03
C SER A 34 15.22 -48.41 -6.89
N LEU A 35 14.03 -48.99 -7.02
CA LEU A 35 13.57 -50.28 -6.51
C LEU A 35 13.27 -50.48 -5.01
N LEU A 36 11.99 -50.82 -4.81
CA LEU A 36 11.42 -51.90 -3.97
C LEU A 36 12.02 -52.13 -2.58
N GLN A 37 11.17 -51.98 -1.56
CA GLN A 37 10.89 -53.12 -0.67
C GLN A 37 9.56 -53.01 0.08
N LYS A 38 8.81 -54.12 -0.01
CA LYS A 38 7.69 -54.53 0.84
C LYS A 38 8.09 -54.49 2.33
N SER A 39 7.16 -54.09 3.18
CA SER A 39 6.81 -54.93 4.33
C SER A 39 5.40 -54.62 4.84
N SER A 40 4.69 -55.71 5.10
CA SER A 40 3.39 -55.79 5.76
C SER A 40 3.55 -55.67 7.27
N THR A 41 2.62 -54.98 7.95
CA THR A 41 2.01 -55.52 9.18
C THR A 41 0.72 -54.78 9.54
N SER A 42 -0.29 -55.61 9.78
CA SER A 42 -1.63 -55.35 10.30
C SER A 42 -1.69 -54.47 11.54
N ARG A 43 -2.63 -53.52 11.58
CA ARG A 43 -3.53 -53.33 12.74
C ARG A 43 -4.84 -52.65 12.33
N ARG A 44 -5.93 -53.35 12.66
CA ARG A 44 -7.34 -52.98 12.50
C ARG A 44 -7.66 -51.70 13.25
N SER A 45 -8.33 -50.76 12.59
CA SER A 45 -9.45 -50.04 13.20
C SER A 45 -10.48 -49.71 12.12
N SER A 46 -11.73 -49.98 12.47
CA SER A 46 -12.90 -49.98 11.60
C SER A 46 -13.33 -48.55 11.29
N ILE A 47 -13.39 -48.19 10.01
CA ILE A 47 -14.21 -47.08 9.52
C ILE A 47 -15.05 -47.61 8.36
N LEU A 48 -16.35 -47.36 8.48
CA LEU A 48 -17.44 -47.83 7.64
C LEU A 48 -17.24 -47.43 6.17
N GLY A 49 -17.67 -48.33 5.30
CA GLY A 49 -17.42 -48.31 3.87
C GLY A 49 -18.14 -47.20 3.14
N LEU A 50 -17.38 -46.50 2.31
CA LEU A 50 -17.84 -45.85 1.08
C LEU A 50 -17.07 -46.51 -0.07
N PHE A 51 -17.57 -47.68 -0.51
CA PHE A 51 -17.15 -48.26 -1.78
C PHE A 51 -17.69 -47.38 -2.91
N ARG A 52 -16.91 -46.36 -3.28
CA ARG A 52 -17.11 -45.59 -4.50
C ARG A 52 -16.72 -46.51 -5.67
N LYS A 53 -17.75 -47.10 -6.28
CA LYS A 53 -17.70 -47.90 -7.50
C LYS A 53 -16.81 -47.18 -8.51
N ALA A 54 -15.74 -47.84 -8.97
CA ALA A 54 -14.87 -47.35 -10.03
C ALA A 54 -15.70 -47.18 -11.31
N SER A 55 -16.20 -45.97 -11.49
CA SER A 55 -16.85 -45.50 -12.70
C SER A 55 -15.74 -45.06 -13.65
N GLU A 56 -15.97 -45.29 -14.94
CA GLU A 56 -15.19 -44.74 -16.05
C GLU A 56 -14.87 -43.26 -15.82
N PRO A 57 -13.78 -42.72 -16.39
CA PRO A 57 -13.48 -41.29 -16.35
C PRO A 57 -14.56 -40.53 -17.13
N GLU A 58 -15.68 -40.28 -16.47
CA GLU A 58 -16.73 -39.39 -16.91
C GLU A 58 -16.07 -38.04 -17.14
N VAL A 59 -16.17 -37.55 -18.38
CA VAL A 59 -15.64 -36.25 -18.80
C VAL A 59 -16.45 -35.19 -18.05
N GLN A 60 -16.04 -34.92 -16.82
CA GLN A 60 -16.68 -33.95 -15.96
C GLN A 60 -16.50 -32.59 -16.62
N SER A 61 -17.61 -32.04 -17.11
CA SER A 61 -17.59 -30.81 -17.90
C SER A 61 -16.92 -29.67 -17.11
N ASP A 62 -16.10 -28.85 -17.76
CA ASP A 62 -15.37 -27.75 -17.13
C ASP A 62 -16.30 -26.78 -16.36
N VAL A 63 -17.57 -26.72 -16.75
CA VAL A 63 -18.63 -25.95 -16.07
C VAL A 63 -18.86 -26.44 -14.63
N THR A 64 -18.95 -27.76 -14.44
CA THR A 64 -19.17 -28.35 -13.11
C THR A 64 -17.98 -28.13 -12.18
N VAL A 65 -16.76 -28.22 -12.74
CA VAL A 65 -15.52 -28.00 -11.99
C VAL A 65 -15.38 -26.53 -11.59
N LYS A 66 -15.68 -25.60 -12.51
CA LYS A 66 -15.69 -24.17 -12.20
C LYS A 66 -16.68 -23.84 -11.08
N ALA A 67 -17.89 -24.40 -11.11
CA ALA A 67 -18.89 -24.18 -10.06
C ALA A 67 -18.41 -24.68 -8.69
N ALA A 68 -17.83 -25.88 -8.63
CA ALA A 68 -17.27 -26.43 -7.40
C ALA A 68 -16.13 -25.56 -6.83
N ILE A 69 -15.21 -25.09 -7.70
CA ILE A 69 -14.12 -24.19 -7.27
C ILE A 69 -14.67 -22.87 -6.73
N LEU A 70 -15.74 -22.33 -7.32
CA LEU A 70 -16.35 -21.10 -6.82
C LEU A 70 -17.05 -21.30 -5.46
N GLU A 71 -17.62 -22.47 -5.21
CA GLU A 71 -18.19 -22.84 -3.91
C GLU A 71 -17.09 -22.98 -2.83
N ASP A 72 -15.95 -23.60 -3.19
CA ASP A 72 -14.78 -23.68 -2.31
C ASP A 72 -14.20 -22.29 -2.01
N VAL A 73 -14.09 -21.42 -3.02
CA VAL A 73 -13.66 -20.01 -2.84
C VAL A 73 -14.65 -19.23 -2.00
N HIS A 74 -15.95 -19.48 -2.13
CA HIS A 74 -16.96 -18.88 -1.26
C HIS A 74 -16.75 -19.32 0.19
N THR A 75 -16.60 -20.63 0.42
CA THR A 75 -16.33 -21.21 1.75
C THR A 75 -15.05 -20.63 2.37
N LEU A 76 -14.01 -20.45 1.56
CA LEU A 76 -12.74 -19.86 1.97
C LEU A 76 -12.89 -18.47 2.61
N VAL A 77 -13.73 -17.62 2.03
CA VAL A 77 -13.86 -16.21 2.41
C VAL A 77 -14.95 -15.96 3.44
N GLN A 78 -15.68 -16.98 3.90
CA GLN A 78 -16.73 -16.79 4.91
C GLN A 78 -16.15 -16.40 6.29
N PRO A 79 -16.83 -15.50 7.03
CA PRO A 79 -16.36 -14.99 8.33
C PRO A 79 -16.33 -16.05 9.42
N TYR A 80 -17.20 -17.07 9.33
CA TYR A 80 -17.38 -18.10 10.37
C TYR A 80 -16.99 -19.51 9.92
N ALA A 81 -16.19 -19.65 8.87
CA ALA A 81 -15.58 -20.95 8.61
C ALA A 81 -14.76 -21.32 9.84
N THR A 82 -15.22 -22.30 10.60
CA THR A 82 -14.62 -22.81 11.85
C THR A 82 -13.21 -23.38 11.65
N ASP A 83 -12.73 -23.35 10.40
CA ASP A 83 -11.46 -23.88 9.97
C ASP A 83 -10.33 -22.88 10.22
N SER A 84 -9.25 -23.43 10.77
CA SER A 84 -7.96 -22.74 10.93
C SER A 84 -7.51 -22.05 9.63
N ILE A 85 -6.76 -20.95 9.76
CA ILE A 85 -6.15 -20.24 8.62
C ILE A 85 -5.38 -21.22 7.72
N SER A 86 -4.68 -22.20 8.29
CA SER A 86 -3.98 -23.25 7.56
C SER A 86 -4.88 -24.11 6.68
N GLY A 87 -6.09 -24.44 7.15
CA GLY A 87 -7.10 -25.15 6.37
C GLY A 87 -7.54 -24.34 5.15
N ARG A 88 -7.81 -23.04 5.36
CA ARG A 88 -8.16 -22.11 4.29
C ARG A 88 -7.04 -21.98 3.25
N LEU A 89 -5.79 -21.84 3.68
CA LEU A 89 -4.64 -21.78 2.76
C LEU A 89 -4.46 -23.08 1.96
N THR A 90 -4.72 -24.23 2.60
CA THR A 90 -4.67 -25.54 1.92
C THR A 90 -5.77 -25.64 0.87
N LEU A 91 -7.00 -25.23 1.20
CA LEU A 91 -8.13 -25.20 0.28
C LEU A 91 -7.85 -24.32 -0.95
N LEU A 92 -7.30 -23.12 -0.72
CA LEU A 92 -6.90 -22.20 -1.79
C LEU A 92 -5.84 -22.84 -2.71
N ALA A 93 -4.84 -23.50 -2.14
CA ALA A 93 -3.82 -24.21 -2.92
C ALA A 93 -4.42 -25.38 -3.73
N THR A 94 -5.38 -26.12 -3.15
CA THR A 94 -6.11 -27.18 -3.86
C THR A 94 -6.93 -26.61 -5.03
N CYS A 95 -7.63 -25.50 -4.84
CA CYS A 95 -8.36 -24.81 -5.90
C CYS A 95 -7.44 -24.39 -7.06
N ALA A 96 -6.27 -23.84 -6.73
CA ALA A 96 -5.27 -23.45 -7.72
C ALA A 96 -4.78 -24.67 -8.54
N GLN A 97 -4.49 -25.79 -7.89
CA GLN A 97 -4.07 -27.03 -8.57
C GLN A 97 -5.17 -27.62 -9.46
N LEU A 98 -6.42 -27.57 -9.00
CA LEU A 98 -7.57 -28.00 -9.80
C LEU A 98 -7.74 -27.12 -11.06
N CYS A 99 -7.59 -25.80 -10.92
CA CYS A 99 -7.62 -24.89 -12.07
C CYS A 99 -6.55 -25.26 -13.11
N VAL A 100 -5.31 -25.52 -12.69
CA VAL A 100 -4.22 -25.93 -13.59
C VAL A 100 -4.57 -27.22 -14.33
N ARG A 101 -5.12 -28.22 -13.62
CA ARG A 101 -5.52 -29.51 -14.22
C ARG A 101 -6.62 -29.35 -15.27
N HIS A 102 -7.54 -28.43 -15.06
CA HIS A 102 -8.68 -28.17 -15.94
C HIS A 102 -8.48 -26.98 -16.89
N LYS A 103 -7.24 -26.44 -16.97
CA LYS A 103 -6.90 -25.28 -17.82
C LYS A 103 -7.78 -24.05 -17.56
N LEU A 104 -8.21 -23.85 -16.32
CA LEU A 104 -8.93 -22.67 -15.88
C LEU A 104 -7.94 -21.62 -15.38
N ASP A 105 -8.24 -20.35 -15.63
CA ASP A 105 -7.48 -19.23 -15.08
C ASP A 105 -7.97 -18.92 -13.67
N PHE A 106 -7.21 -19.38 -12.66
CA PHE A 106 -7.55 -19.17 -11.26
C PHE A 106 -7.57 -17.69 -10.87
N SER A 107 -6.69 -16.88 -11.48
CA SER A 107 -6.63 -15.44 -11.22
C SER A 107 -7.91 -14.76 -11.65
N LEU A 108 -8.42 -15.08 -12.84
CA LEU A 108 -9.71 -14.57 -13.32
C LEU A 108 -10.90 -15.03 -12.46
N LEU A 109 -10.85 -16.23 -11.87
CA LEU A 109 -11.90 -16.71 -10.97
C LEU A 109 -11.92 -15.92 -9.64
N LEU A 110 -10.74 -15.69 -9.04
CA LEU A 110 -10.63 -14.93 -7.79
C LEU A 110 -10.99 -13.45 -7.95
N GLN A 111 -10.63 -12.87 -9.10
CA GLN A 111 -10.92 -11.48 -9.46
C GLN A 111 -12.33 -11.25 -10.00
N GLY A 112 -13.04 -12.32 -10.35
CA GLY A 112 -14.47 -12.28 -10.65
C GLY A 112 -15.29 -11.85 -9.44
N LYS A 113 -16.62 -11.78 -9.58
CA LYS A 113 -17.54 -11.40 -8.50
C LYS A 113 -18.41 -12.57 -8.03
N PRO A 114 -17.83 -13.69 -7.57
CA PRO A 114 -18.58 -14.91 -7.31
C PRO A 114 -19.44 -14.83 -6.04
N VAL A 115 -19.16 -13.91 -5.12
CA VAL A 115 -19.82 -13.83 -3.81
C VAL A 115 -20.49 -12.47 -3.66
N GLU A 116 -21.82 -12.45 -3.70
CA GLU A 116 -22.63 -11.25 -3.44
C GLU A 116 -22.23 -10.01 -4.28
N GLY A 117 -21.73 -10.23 -5.50
CA GLY A 117 -21.30 -9.14 -6.37
C GLY A 117 -19.92 -8.54 -6.05
N HIS A 118 -19.12 -9.21 -5.22
CA HIS A 118 -17.75 -8.83 -4.87
C HIS A 118 -16.73 -9.95 -5.12
N SER A 119 -15.47 -9.57 -5.30
CA SER A 119 -14.36 -10.53 -5.45
C SER A 119 -14.00 -11.29 -4.19
N ALA A 120 -13.33 -12.42 -4.37
CA ALA A 120 -12.77 -13.18 -3.26
C ALA A 120 -11.76 -12.34 -2.45
N LEU A 121 -11.00 -11.46 -3.12
CA LEU A 121 -10.07 -10.55 -2.46
C LEU A 121 -10.80 -9.54 -1.56
N TYR A 122 -11.93 -8.97 -2.00
CA TYR A 122 -12.75 -8.08 -1.18
C TYR A 122 -13.18 -8.79 0.12
N TRP A 123 -13.76 -9.98 0.00
CA TRP A 123 -14.24 -10.72 1.17
C TRP A 123 -13.12 -11.24 2.06
N ALA A 124 -11.97 -11.63 1.50
CA ALA A 124 -10.80 -12.00 2.28
C ALA A 124 -10.28 -10.84 3.15
N ILE A 125 -10.41 -9.60 2.65
CA ILE A 125 -10.10 -8.40 3.43
C ILE A 125 -11.17 -8.16 4.50
N VAL A 126 -12.45 -8.08 4.11
CA VAL A 126 -13.57 -7.73 5.02
C VAL A 126 -13.76 -8.77 6.13
N ASN A 127 -13.68 -10.06 5.80
CA ASN A 127 -13.87 -11.17 6.73
C ASN A 127 -12.56 -11.66 7.37
N GLY A 128 -11.46 -10.93 7.15
CA GLY A 128 -10.19 -11.19 7.81
C GLY A 128 -10.31 -11.07 9.34
N PRO A 129 -9.38 -11.67 10.10
CA PRO A 129 -9.39 -11.55 11.56
C PRO A 129 -9.30 -10.08 11.98
N TRP A 130 -10.18 -9.66 12.89
CA TRP A 130 -10.16 -8.35 13.53
C TRP A 130 -9.82 -8.49 15.03
N PRO A 131 -8.89 -7.70 15.60
CA PRO A 131 -8.10 -6.66 14.93
C PRO A 131 -7.17 -7.26 13.87
N PRO A 132 -6.76 -6.46 12.87
CA PRO A 132 -5.89 -6.91 11.80
C PRO A 132 -4.54 -7.34 12.40
N GLN A 133 -4.38 -8.63 12.67
CA GLN A 133 -3.16 -9.18 13.24
C GLN A 133 -2.30 -9.75 12.12
N PRO A 134 -1.03 -9.31 11.99
CA PRO A 134 -0.10 -10.00 11.14
C PRO A 134 0.11 -11.44 11.65
N PRO A 135 0.22 -12.42 10.74
CA PRO A 135 0.26 -12.24 9.30
C PRO A 135 -1.13 -12.22 8.67
N PHE A 136 -1.36 -11.29 7.72
CA PHE A 136 -2.50 -11.28 6.80
C PHE A 136 -2.41 -12.42 5.77
N ALA A 137 -2.11 -13.64 6.22
CA ALA A 137 -1.68 -14.75 5.40
C ALA A 137 -2.70 -15.13 4.33
N LEU A 138 -4.00 -15.11 4.68
CA LEU A 138 -5.06 -15.38 3.71
C LEU A 138 -5.14 -14.29 2.64
N VAL A 139 -5.13 -13.01 3.02
CA VAL A 139 -5.14 -11.89 2.07
C VAL A 139 -3.91 -11.95 1.17
N ALA A 140 -2.72 -12.19 1.74
CA ALA A 140 -1.47 -12.35 0.99
C ALA A 140 -1.56 -13.48 -0.04
N ALA A 141 -2.08 -14.64 0.37
CA ALA A 141 -2.21 -15.80 -0.51
C ALA A 141 -3.22 -15.53 -1.64
N VAL A 142 -4.41 -15.01 -1.32
CA VAL A 142 -5.41 -14.64 -2.33
C VAL A 142 -4.85 -13.60 -3.30
N LEU A 143 -4.13 -12.59 -2.80
CA LEU A 143 -3.49 -11.55 -3.60
C LEU A 143 -2.44 -12.13 -4.57
N SER A 144 -1.59 -13.04 -4.09
CA SER A 144 -0.57 -13.70 -4.91
C SER A 144 -1.16 -14.55 -6.03
N HIS A 145 -2.27 -15.24 -5.76
CA HIS A 145 -2.99 -16.03 -6.77
C HIS A 145 -3.85 -15.17 -7.71
N SER A 146 -4.17 -13.95 -7.31
CA SER A 146 -4.92 -12.98 -8.13
C SER A 146 -4.03 -12.13 -9.03
N ALA A 147 -2.70 -12.29 -8.99
CA ALA A 147 -1.81 -11.54 -9.87
C ALA A 147 -1.93 -12.01 -11.34
N PRO A 148 -1.83 -11.10 -12.33
CA PRO A 148 -1.83 -9.63 -12.19
C PRO A 148 -3.24 -9.09 -11.89
N LEU A 149 -3.32 -8.07 -11.03
CA LEU A 149 -4.60 -7.48 -10.65
C LEU A 149 -5.17 -6.59 -11.76
N THR A 150 -6.47 -6.75 -12.02
CA THR A 150 -7.24 -5.84 -12.85
C THR A 150 -7.52 -4.53 -12.10
N PRO A 151 -7.73 -3.41 -12.82
CA PRO A 151 -8.12 -2.15 -12.19
C PRO A 151 -9.43 -2.24 -11.37
N GLU A 152 -10.36 -3.14 -11.73
CA GLU A 152 -11.57 -3.40 -10.95
C GLU A 152 -11.22 -4.07 -9.61
N SER A 153 -10.39 -5.11 -9.61
CA SER A 153 -9.98 -5.79 -8.36
C SER A 153 -9.19 -4.87 -7.43
N VAL A 154 -8.37 -3.96 -7.96
CA VAL A 154 -7.71 -2.90 -7.15
C VAL A 154 -8.75 -1.96 -6.53
N ARG A 155 -9.77 -1.55 -7.28
CA ARG A 155 -10.87 -0.71 -6.76
C ARG A 155 -11.68 -1.44 -5.69
N GLU A 156 -11.93 -2.74 -5.86
CA GLU A 156 -12.62 -3.54 -4.84
C GLU A 156 -11.81 -3.72 -3.57
N ALA A 157 -10.52 -4.03 -3.67
CA ALA A 157 -9.65 -4.11 -2.50
C ALA A 157 -9.58 -2.77 -1.74
N ARG A 158 -9.47 -1.63 -2.46
CA ARG A 158 -9.61 -0.29 -1.86
C ARG A 158 -10.95 -0.11 -1.14
N ARG A 159 -12.05 -0.52 -1.78
CA ARG A 159 -13.40 -0.44 -1.20
C ARG A 159 -13.52 -1.29 0.07
N ALA A 160 -12.90 -2.46 0.13
CA ALA A 160 -12.85 -3.29 1.32
C ALA A 160 -12.14 -2.56 2.48
N CYS A 161 -10.97 -1.97 2.22
CA CYS A 161 -10.24 -1.18 3.24
C CYS A 161 -11.03 0.03 3.74
N ILE A 162 -11.72 0.74 2.84
CA ILE A 162 -12.61 1.85 3.18
C ILE A 162 -13.73 1.38 4.11
N SER A 163 -14.33 0.22 3.80
CA SER A 163 -15.44 -0.36 4.59
C SER A 163 -14.98 -0.75 6.00
N LEU A 164 -13.78 -1.29 6.12
CA LEU A 164 -13.15 -1.62 7.42
C LEU A 164 -12.62 -0.42 8.19
N ARG A 165 -12.43 0.73 7.52
CA ARG A 165 -11.74 1.91 8.07
C ARG A 165 -10.35 1.57 8.63
N SER A 166 -9.64 0.61 8.05
CA SER A 166 -8.29 0.19 8.50
C SER A 166 -7.20 0.67 7.56
N GLN A 167 -6.39 1.60 8.05
CA GLN A 167 -5.20 2.07 7.35
C GLN A 167 -4.10 0.99 7.34
N GLU A 168 -4.02 0.15 8.36
CA GLU A 168 -3.01 -0.91 8.49
C GLU A 168 -3.18 -1.96 7.40
N MET A 169 -4.42 -2.39 7.15
CA MET A 169 -4.75 -3.31 6.05
C MET A 169 -4.43 -2.67 4.70
N PHE A 170 -4.78 -1.39 4.52
CA PHE A 170 -4.47 -0.70 3.28
C PHE A 170 -2.96 -0.54 3.06
N HIS A 171 -2.21 -0.23 4.11
CA HIS A 171 -0.76 -0.19 4.09
C HIS A 171 -0.17 -1.56 3.74
N PHE A 172 -0.66 -2.64 4.35
CA PHE A 172 -0.27 -4.00 4.01
C PHE A 172 -0.47 -4.32 2.52
N LEU A 173 -1.62 -3.97 1.94
CA LEU A 173 -1.85 -4.15 0.50
C LEU A 173 -0.81 -3.37 -0.31
N ARG A 174 -0.56 -2.09 0.02
CA ARG A 174 0.42 -1.26 -0.69
C ARG A 174 1.86 -1.79 -0.62
N MET A 175 2.18 -2.54 0.41
CA MET A 175 3.46 -3.24 0.57
C MET A 175 3.62 -4.44 -0.35
N SER A 176 2.52 -4.99 -0.86
CA SER A 176 2.55 -6.11 -1.79
C SER A 176 3.02 -5.64 -3.18
N PRO A 177 3.88 -6.41 -3.86
CA PRO A 177 4.35 -6.06 -5.20
C PRO A 177 3.22 -6.08 -6.25
N GLU A 178 2.17 -6.89 -6.04
CA GLU A 178 1.02 -7.01 -6.93
C GLU A 178 0.09 -5.78 -6.88
N PHE A 179 0.11 -5.05 -5.77
CA PHE A 179 -0.79 -3.91 -5.53
C PHE A 179 -0.06 -2.55 -5.52
N GLY A 180 1.25 -2.55 -5.26
CA GLY A 180 2.06 -1.35 -5.14
C GLY A 180 1.97 -0.42 -6.36
N THR A 181 1.90 0.89 -6.11
CA THR A 181 1.71 1.94 -7.11
C THR A 181 2.98 2.29 -7.90
N LEU A 182 4.16 1.87 -7.43
CA LEU A 182 5.42 2.14 -8.12
C LEU A 182 5.47 1.39 -9.44
N SER A 183 5.70 2.12 -10.53
CA SER A 183 5.91 1.51 -11.84
C SER A 183 7.19 0.67 -11.84
N ALA A 184 7.26 -0.33 -12.71
CA ALA A 184 8.49 -1.11 -12.88
C ALA A 184 9.68 -0.22 -13.32
N GLU A 185 9.41 0.82 -14.10
CA GLU A 185 10.38 1.82 -14.53
C GLU A 185 10.91 2.64 -13.34
N ASP A 186 10.02 3.14 -12.47
CA ASP A 186 10.44 3.88 -11.28
C ASP A 186 11.30 3.01 -10.36
N ARG A 187 10.93 1.74 -10.16
CA ARG A 187 11.75 0.80 -9.39
C ARG A 187 13.14 0.64 -10.00
N TYR A 188 13.23 0.54 -11.32
CA TYR A 188 14.52 0.42 -12.01
C TYR A 188 15.36 1.69 -11.89
N LEU A 189 14.76 2.86 -12.13
CA LEU A 189 15.44 4.17 -12.08
C LEU A 189 15.89 4.56 -10.66
N LEU A 190 15.11 4.19 -9.65
CA LEU A 190 15.41 4.48 -8.26
C LEU A 190 16.43 3.49 -7.66
N GLY A 191 16.61 2.32 -8.27
CA GLY A 191 17.54 1.28 -7.85
C GLY A 191 16.84 0.12 -7.13
N VAL A 192 17.60 -0.96 -6.88
CA VAL A 192 17.07 -2.29 -6.54
C VAL A 192 16.23 -2.34 -5.24
N SER A 193 16.31 -1.35 -4.35
CA SER A 193 15.34 -1.20 -3.26
C SER A 193 14.99 0.27 -3.00
N VAL A 194 13.75 0.63 -3.31
CA VAL A 194 13.11 1.82 -2.75
C VAL A 194 12.40 1.35 -1.50
N PRO A 195 12.78 1.84 -0.31
CA PRO A 195 12.01 1.55 0.89
C PRO A 195 10.56 1.96 0.68
N PRO A 196 9.61 1.25 1.28
CA PRO A 196 8.21 1.64 1.19
C PRO A 196 7.95 3.00 1.83
N GLU A 197 6.86 3.64 1.40
CA GLU A 197 6.37 4.85 2.04
C GLU A 197 5.71 4.50 3.37
N GLU A 198 6.08 5.20 4.44
CA GLU A 198 5.48 5.02 5.75
C GLU A 198 4.36 6.04 5.91
N ILE A 199 3.15 5.57 6.27
CA ILE A 199 2.00 6.45 6.49
C ILE A 199 1.24 5.98 7.73
N THR A 200 1.15 6.88 8.71
CA THR A 200 0.40 6.69 9.94
C THR A 200 -0.76 7.68 9.97
N VAL A 201 -1.97 7.17 10.23
CA VAL A 201 -3.17 7.99 10.35
C VAL A 201 -3.59 8.00 11.81
N GLU A 202 -3.73 9.19 12.38
CA GLU A 202 -4.18 9.40 13.75
C GLU A 202 -5.58 10.02 13.71
N GLU A 203 -6.59 9.23 14.06
CA GLU A 203 -7.97 9.70 14.16
C GLU A 203 -8.32 10.01 15.62
N ILE A 204 -8.78 11.24 15.88
CA ILE A 204 -9.24 11.64 17.21
C ILE A 204 -10.67 11.13 17.41
N ALA A 205 -10.97 10.47 18.53
CA ALA A 205 -12.29 9.88 18.79
C ALA A 205 -13.39 10.95 18.91
N GLY A 206 -14.43 10.88 18.06
CA GLY A 206 -15.58 11.80 18.02
C GLY A 206 -16.14 12.02 16.62
N ASP A 207 -17.41 12.42 16.50
CA ASP A 207 -18.21 12.33 15.25
C ASP A 207 -17.84 13.36 14.16
N ALA A 208 -17.18 14.47 14.53
CA ALA A 208 -16.82 15.56 13.60
C ALA A 208 -15.37 16.02 13.73
N LEU A 209 -14.47 15.12 14.17
CA LEU A 209 -13.13 15.52 14.58
C LEU A 209 -12.09 15.43 13.47
N PRO A 210 -11.13 16.37 13.46
CA PRO A 210 -9.99 16.32 12.57
C PRO A 210 -9.21 15.01 12.74
N PHE A 211 -8.44 14.67 11.72
CA PHE A 211 -7.47 13.60 11.76
C PHE A 211 -6.13 14.11 11.24
N SER A 212 -5.05 13.45 11.66
CA SER A 212 -3.69 13.76 11.24
C SER A 212 -3.13 12.60 10.44
N VAL A 213 -2.28 12.90 9.46
CA VAL A 213 -1.59 11.91 8.64
C VAL A 213 -0.11 12.23 8.66
N ARG A 214 0.66 11.41 9.35
CA ARG A 214 2.12 11.46 9.31
C ARG A 214 2.60 10.59 8.16
N PHE A 215 3.49 11.12 7.33
CA PHE A 215 4.07 10.37 6.22
C PHE A 215 5.57 10.56 6.13
N HIS A 216 6.26 9.53 5.63
CA HIS A 216 7.67 9.55 5.27
C HIS A 216 7.85 9.01 3.86
N ILE A 217 8.48 9.80 2.98
CA ILE A 217 8.73 9.44 1.59
C ILE A 217 10.23 9.28 1.38
N PRO A 218 10.74 8.04 1.29
CA PRO A 218 12.15 7.80 1.04
C PRO A 218 12.53 8.25 -0.36
N GLN A 219 13.75 8.79 -0.50
CA GLN A 219 14.31 9.26 -1.77
C GLN A 219 13.39 10.25 -2.53
N PHE A 220 12.59 11.04 -1.80
CA PHE A 220 11.64 12.00 -2.35
C PHE A 220 12.25 12.87 -3.46
N GLN A 221 13.42 13.48 -3.23
CA GLN A 221 14.07 14.33 -4.22
C GLN A 221 14.38 13.57 -5.51
N LYS A 222 14.95 12.37 -5.41
CA LYS A 222 15.28 11.51 -6.57
C LYS A 222 14.01 11.12 -7.33
N ARG A 223 12.95 10.75 -6.62
CA ARG A 223 11.63 10.40 -7.19
C ARG A 223 11.00 11.58 -7.91
N MET A 224 11.03 12.76 -7.31
CA MET A 224 10.54 14.00 -7.93
C MET A 224 11.35 14.41 -9.17
N MET A 225 12.66 14.13 -9.19
CA MET A 225 13.51 14.41 -10.35
C MET A 225 13.28 13.46 -11.52
N LEU A 226 13.05 12.17 -11.24
CA LEU A 226 12.96 11.13 -12.26
C LEU A 226 11.50 10.89 -12.70
N GLY A 227 10.63 10.55 -11.74
CA GLY A 227 9.21 10.24 -11.99
C GLY A 227 8.34 11.48 -12.19
N LYS A 228 8.76 12.63 -11.65
CA LYS A 228 8.04 13.92 -11.70
C LYS A 228 6.71 13.97 -10.94
N ASP A 229 6.25 12.86 -10.39
CA ASP A 229 5.15 12.81 -9.44
C ASP A 229 5.27 11.65 -8.44
N ILE A 230 4.63 11.83 -7.28
CA ILE A 230 4.55 10.86 -6.18
C ILE A 230 3.11 10.90 -5.67
N ASN A 231 2.44 9.75 -5.56
CA ASN A 231 1.07 9.67 -5.07
C ASN A 231 1.01 8.82 -3.81
N LEU A 232 0.74 9.46 -2.67
CA LEU A 232 0.45 8.78 -1.42
C LEU A 232 -1.05 8.54 -1.33
N GLU A 233 -1.45 7.32 -0.97
CA GLU A 233 -2.85 7.00 -0.68
C GLU A 233 -3.01 6.54 0.77
N PHE A 234 -4.10 6.93 1.41
CA PHE A 234 -4.39 6.51 2.79
C PHE A 234 -5.90 6.48 3.07
N VAL A 235 -6.31 5.59 3.97
CA VAL A 235 -7.68 5.46 4.44
C VAL A 235 -7.81 6.24 5.75
N ALA A 236 -8.75 7.17 5.79
CA ALA A 236 -9.08 7.92 7.00
C ALA A 236 -10.56 8.31 6.97
N ARG A 237 -11.26 8.18 8.10
CA ARG A 237 -12.68 8.49 8.27
C ARG A 237 -13.59 7.78 7.24
N GLY A 238 -13.27 6.52 6.94
CA GLY A 238 -14.01 5.73 5.95
C GLY A 238 -13.96 6.33 4.54
N ARG A 239 -12.85 6.98 4.19
CA ARG A 239 -12.59 7.57 2.87
C ARG A 239 -11.18 7.23 2.43
N LEU A 240 -10.99 7.11 1.11
CA LEU A 240 -9.67 6.99 0.53
C LEU A 240 -9.21 8.37 0.06
N TRP A 241 -8.06 8.78 0.57
CA TRP A 241 -7.42 10.05 0.24
C TRP A 241 -6.19 9.80 -0.62
N GLY A 242 -5.88 10.76 -1.49
CA GLY A 242 -4.69 10.76 -2.33
C GLY A 242 -3.96 12.08 -2.20
N LEU A 243 -2.75 12.07 -1.63
CA LEU A 243 -1.83 13.21 -1.58
C LEU A 243 -0.77 13.03 -2.68
N LYS A 244 -0.91 13.79 -3.76
CA LYS A 244 -0.01 13.77 -4.90
C LYS A 244 0.97 14.93 -4.84
N PHE A 245 2.26 14.66 -4.96
CA PHE A 245 3.31 15.64 -5.24
C PHE A 245 3.65 15.57 -6.74
N TYR A 246 3.94 16.69 -7.38
CA TYR A 246 4.30 16.73 -8.79
C TYR A 246 5.14 17.95 -9.16
N THR A 247 5.94 17.81 -10.22
CA THR A 247 6.72 18.92 -10.78
C THR A 247 5.84 19.77 -11.68
N ALA A 248 5.77 21.07 -11.43
CA ALA A 248 4.97 22.00 -12.22
C ALA A 248 5.60 22.19 -13.61
N ASN A 249 5.13 21.42 -14.60
CA ASN A 249 5.66 21.46 -15.98
C ASN A 249 4.96 22.50 -16.87
N LYS A 250 3.87 23.12 -16.40
CA LYS A 250 3.12 24.12 -17.17
C LYS A 250 3.04 25.43 -16.37
N PRO A 251 3.36 26.60 -16.98
CA PRO A 251 3.16 27.92 -16.38
C PRO A 251 1.66 28.30 -16.38
N SER A 252 0.80 27.40 -15.89
CA SER A 252 -0.65 27.64 -15.79
C SER A 252 -0.96 28.76 -14.81
N VAL A 253 -0.14 28.88 -13.77
CA VAL A 253 -0.17 30.02 -12.85
C VAL A 253 0.96 30.95 -13.27
N LYS A 254 0.62 32.19 -13.65
CA LYS A 254 1.53 33.22 -14.19
C LYS A 254 2.74 33.59 -13.30
N HIS A 255 2.93 32.92 -12.16
CA HIS A 255 3.95 33.22 -11.15
C HIS A 255 4.80 32.03 -10.72
N LEU A 256 4.57 30.81 -11.24
CA LEU A 256 5.41 29.66 -10.90
C LEU A 256 6.51 29.52 -11.96
N THR A 257 7.76 29.81 -11.57
CA THR A 257 8.93 29.52 -12.41
C THR A 257 9.12 28.00 -12.52
N HIS A 258 9.78 27.57 -13.59
CA HIS A 258 10.08 26.15 -13.79
C HIS A 258 10.96 25.62 -12.65
N GLY A 259 10.71 24.39 -12.20
CA GLY A 259 11.54 23.71 -11.20
C GLY A 259 10.93 23.60 -9.80
N TYR A 260 9.73 24.12 -9.59
CA TYR A 260 9.01 23.97 -8.32
C TYR A 260 8.26 22.64 -8.22
N TRP A 261 8.25 22.10 -7.01
CA TRP A 261 7.36 21.00 -6.64
C TRP A 261 6.09 21.53 -6.02
N SER A 262 4.97 20.99 -6.47
CA SER A 262 3.64 21.24 -5.95
C SER A 262 3.05 19.96 -5.41
N GLY A 263 1.95 20.06 -4.69
CA GLY A 263 1.12 18.89 -4.46
C GLY A 263 -0.35 19.21 -4.50
N LEU A 264 -1.15 18.17 -4.39
CA LEU A 264 -2.59 18.11 -4.62
C LEU A 264 -3.13 17.05 -3.67
N LEU A 265 -4.14 17.36 -2.86
CA LEU A 265 -4.91 16.33 -2.18
C LEU A 265 -6.23 16.13 -2.89
N ARG A 266 -6.69 14.90 -2.94
CA ARG A 266 -8.02 14.58 -3.44
C ARG A 266 -8.60 13.45 -2.64
N MET A 267 -9.92 13.38 -2.62
CA MET A 267 -10.58 12.13 -2.31
C MET A 267 -10.52 11.24 -3.55
N VAL A 268 -10.16 9.98 -3.35
CA VAL A 268 -10.10 8.97 -4.41
C VAL A 268 -11.48 8.33 -4.55
N GLU A 269 -11.72 7.77 -5.74
CA GLU A 269 -12.99 7.21 -6.21
C GLU A 269 -13.82 6.48 -5.15
N ASN A 270 -15.14 6.65 -5.23
CA ASN A 270 -16.18 6.08 -4.34
C ASN A 270 -16.24 6.65 -2.91
N SER A 271 -15.44 7.66 -2.59
CA SER A 271 -15.64 8.44 -1.37
C SER A 271 -16.75 9.49 -1.58
N PRO A 272 -17.65 9.74 -0.61
CA PRO A 272 -18.64 10.81 -0.74
C PRO A 272 -17.95 12.17 -0.95
N MET A 273 -18.55 13.13 -1.64
CA MET A 273 -17.96 14.46 -1.68
C MET A 273 -18.16 15.15 -0.33
N THR A 274 -17.08 15.49 0.38
CA THR A 274 -17.17 16.18 1.67
C THR A 274 -16.20 17.35 1.70
N PRO A 275 -16.70 18.57 1.99
CA PRO A 275 -15.83 19.72 2.16
C PRO A 275 -14.83 19.46 3.30
N ALA A 276 -13.60 19.94 3.12
CA ALA A 276 -12.51 19.70 4.04
C ALA A 276 -11.59 20.91 4.11
N ALA A 277 -11.20 21.23 5.32
CA ALA A 277 -10.09 22.11 5.63
C ALA A 277 -8.85 21.27 5.87
N PHE A 278 -7.68 21.77 5.51
CA PHE A 278 -6.44 21.05 5.77
C PHE A 278 -5.27 21.98 6.03
N GLY A 279 -4.26 21.44 6.71
CA GLY A 279 -2.96 22.06 6.91
C GLY A 279 -1.86 21.03 6.65
N LEU A 280 -0.89 21.36 5.82
CA LEU A 280 0.30 20.54 5.59
C LEU A 280 1.52 21.20 6.22
N VAL A 281 2.27 20.40 6.99
CA VAL A 281 3.51 20.79 7.66
C VAL A 281 4.61 19.80 7.29
N PHE A 282 5.73 20.29 6.77
CA PHE A 282 6.93 19.49 6.63
C PHE A 282 7.80 19.60 7.87
N LEU A 283 8.39 18.48 8.29
CA LEU A 283 9.29 18.44 9.45
C LEU A 283 10.71 18.81 9.00
N ASP A 284 11.42 19.55 9.86
CA ASP A 284 12.83 19.86 9.64
C ASP A 284 13.64 18.55 9.72
N ALA A 285 14.43 18.29 8.69
CA ALA A 285 15.22 17.07 8.61
C ALA A 285 16.55 17.16 9.36
N ARG A 286 16.91 18.35 9.87
CA ARG A 286 18.14 18.53 10.64
C ARG A 286 18.02 17.78 11.97
N PRO A 287 19.03 16.96 12.34
CA PRO A 287 19.03 16.30 13.63
C PRO A 287 19.03 17.37 14.73
N SER A 288 17.97 17.39 15.54
CA SER A 288 17.91 18.27 16.72
C SER A 288 19.05 17.86 17.66
N PRO A 289 20.01 18.76 17.97
CA PRO A 289 21.23 18.38 18.68
C PRO A 289 21.03 17.98 20.16
N SER A 290 19.82 18.00 20.73
CA SER A 290 19.57 17.51 22.09
C SER A 290 18.07 17.35 22.44
N SER A 291 17.69 16.13 22.82
CA SER A 291 16.47 15.72 23.54
C SER A 291 15.16 15.48 22.74
N PRO A 292 14.33 14.47 23.13
CA PRO A 292 13.28 13.88 22.31
C PRO A 292 11.88 14.29 22.76
N GLU A 293 11.54 15.58 22.69
CA GLU A 293 10.14 16.02 22.76
C GLU A 293 9.80 16.93 21.56
N PRO A 294 8.60 16.78 20.96
CA PRO A 294 8.10 17.70 19.96
C PRO A 294 7.82 19.07 20.61
N PHE A 295 8.88 19.86 20.75
CA PHE A 295 8.90 21.17 21.36
C PHE A 295 8.24 22.19 20.41
N TRP A 296 6.93 22.41 20.54
CA TRP A 296 6.21 23.43 19.78
C TRP A 296 6.48 24.84 20.37
N VAL A 297 7.65 25.41 20.08
CA VAL A 297 7.98 26.79 20.45
C VAL A 297 7.10 27.75 19.65
N SER A 298 6.08 28.33 20.27
CA SER A 298 5.59 29.63 19.82
C SER A 298 6.72 30.66 20.00
N LYS A 299 6.95 31.48 18.95
CA LYS A 299 7.93 32.59 18.90
C LYS A 299 9.43 32.21 18.89
N SER A 300 9.87 31.39 17.93
CA SER A 300 11.24 31.52 17.42
C SER A 300 11.22 32.39 16.16
N ARG A 301 12.05 33.45 16.14
CA ARG A 301 12.23 34.37 14.99
C ARG A 301 12.97 33.75 13.80
N ARG A 302 13.20 32.42 13.82
CA ARG A 302 13.67 31.64 12.67
C ARG A 302 12.82 30.37 12.58
N LYS A 303 11.67 30.46 11.90
CA LYS A 303 10.81 29.30 11.61
C LYS A 303 10.62 29.19 10.10
N GLU A 304 11.44 28.38 9.47
CA GLU A 304 11.22 27.88 8.11
C GLU A 304 10.33 26.63 8.17
N ILE A 305 9.21 26.72 8.90
CA ILE A 305 8.17 25.70 8.81
C ILE A 305 7.30 26.11 7.63
N LEU A 306 7.34 25.32 6.55
CA LEU A 306 6.44 25.53 5.42
C LEU A 306 5.04 25.07 5.82
N TYR A 307 4.22 26.03 6.29
CA TYR A 307 2.82 25.83 6.59
C TYR A 307 2.00 26.15 5.34
N VAL A 308 1.18 25.19 4.92
CA VAL A 308 0.25 25.38 3.79
C VAL A 308 -1.15 25.10 4.29
N GLN A 309 -2.03 26.10 4.21
CA GLN A 309 -3.46 25.97 4.50
C GLN A 309 -4.26 26.11 3.22
N GLY A 310 -5.35 25.37 3.12
CA GLY A 310 -6.34 25.58 2.08
C GLY A 310 -7.72 25.08 2.44
N GLU A 311 -8.69 25.46 1.62
CA GLU A 311 -10.09 25.11 1.76
C GLU A 311 -10.62 24.51 0.46
N THR A 312 -11.60 23.62 0.56
CA THR A 312 -12.30 23.04 -0.59
C THR A 312 -13.32 24.01 -1.17
N GLU A 313 -13.19 24.38 -2.44
CA GLU A 313 -14.33 24.84 -3.23
C GLU A 313 -14.96 23.65 -3.98
N PRO A 314 -16.28 23.41 -3.85
CA PRO A 314 -16.97 22.24 -4.42
C PRO A 314 -17.17 22.28 -5.95
N LYS A 315 -16.33 23.01 -6.71
CA LYS A 315 -16.68 23.39 -8.08
C LYS A 315 -16.55 22.26 -9.12
N HIS A 316 -15.69 21.25 -8.92
CA HIS A 316 -15.59 20.12 -9.86
C HIS A 316 -15.13 18.80 -9.19
N HIS A 317 -15.97 17.75 -9.30
CA HIS A 317 -15.60 16.32 -9.17
C HIS A 317 -14.83 15.88 -7.91
N GLY A 318 -14.99 16.55 -6.76
CA GLY A 318 -14.34 16.14 -5.51
C GLY A 318 -12.80 16.27 -5.50
N ILE A 319 -12.23 17.00 -6.46
CA ILE A 319 -10.80 17.28 -6.52
C ILE A 319 -10.51 18.54 -5.71
N ILE A 320 -9.73 18.39 -4.64
CA ILE A 320 -9.31 19.52 -3.82
C ILE A 320 -7.95 20.02 -4.33
N SER A 321 -7.97 20.80 -5.40
CA SER A 321 -6.71 21.32 -5.93
C SER A 321 -6.20 22.49 -5.11
N TRP A 322 -5.21 22.23 -4.26
CA TRP A 322 -4.31 23.25 -3.75
C TRP A 322 -2.96 23.14 -4.44
N SER A 323 -2.13 24.17 -4.33
CA SER A 323 -0.76 24.15 -4.84
C SER A 323 0.13 24.89 -3.87
N TRP A 324 1.24 24.27 -3.50
CA TRP A 324 2.33 24.94 -2.81
C TRP A 324 3.60 24.81 -3.63
N THR A 325 4.66 25.40 -3.12
CA THR A 325 5.94 25.48 -3.79
C THR A 325 7.03 25.16 -2.80
N MET A 326 7.77 24.08 -3.03
CA MET A 326 8.98 23.75 -2.29
C MET A 326 10.20 23.99 -3.17
N PHE A 327 11.24 24.60 -2.61
CA PHE A 327 12.51 24.81 -3.30
C PHE A 327 13.29 23.49 -3.36
N ARG A 328 13.91 23.25 -4.52
CA ARG A 328 14.51 21.96 -4.89
C ARG A 328 15.88 21.73 -4.24
N ASP A 329 16.68 22.79 -4.14
CA ASP A 329 18.04 22.77 -3.62
C ASP A 329 18.02 23.64 -2.35
N ASP A 330 18.48 23.10 -1.22
CA ASP A 330 18.56 23.74 0.11
C ASP A 330 17.28 23.82 0.96
N SER A 331 16.23 23.04 0.65
CA SER A 331 15.07 22.96 1.55
C SER A 331 15.44 22.28 2.88
N PRO A 332 15.21 22.91 4.05
CA PRO A 332 15.48 22.30 5.36
C PRO A 332 14.56 21.09 5.64
N CYS A 333 13.52 20.90 4.82
CA CYS A 333 12.58 19.79 4.93
C CYS A 333 13.07 18.51 4.24
N ILE A 334 14.11 18.61 3.40
CA ILE A 334 14.70 17.46 2.70
C ILE A 334 15.86 16.94 3.53
N ALA A 335 15.80 15.67 3.93
CA ALA A 335 16.87 15.03 4.67
C ALA A 335 18.11 14.80 3.79
N PRO A 336 19.30 14.59 4.39
CA PRO A 336 20.52 14.33 3.63
C PRO A 336 20.44 13.11 2.68
N ASP A 337 19.55 12.15 2.96
CA ASP A 337 19.28 10.99 2.11
C ASP A 337 18.24 11.28 0.99
N GLY A 338 17.80 12.52 0.88
CA GLY A 338 16.79 12.98 -0.08
C GLY A 338 15.36 12.63 0.30
N SER A 339 15.10 12.11 1.51
CA SER A 339 13.75 11.82 2.00
C SER A 339 13.03 13.08 2.50
N VAL A 340 11.69 12.98 2.64
CA VAL A 340 10.88 14.04 3.26
C VAL A 340 9.90 13.42 4.26
N THR A 341 9.70 14.10 5.38
CA THR A 341 8.69 13.74 6.39
C THR A 341 7.72 14.90 6.58
N GLY A 342 6.42 14.60 6.65
CA GLY A 342 5.39 15.61 6.83
C GLY A 342 4.22 15.13 7.65
N VAL A 343 3.43 16.09 8.10
CA VAL A 343 2.17 15.92 8.83
C VAL A 343 1.08 16.70 8.10
N LEU A 344 0.03 16.00 7.69
CA LEU A 344 -1.15 16.56 7.06
C LEU A 344 -2.32 16.48 8.05
N GLY A 345 -2.76 17.63 8.55
CA GLY A 345 -3.99 17.74 9.35
C GLY A 345 -5.18 17.99 8.43
N ILE A 346 -6.27 17.25 8.60
CA ILE A 346 -7.51 17.42 7.84
C ILE A 346 -8.68 17.55 8.82
N LYS A 347 -9.53 18.55 8.61
CA LYS A 347 -10.79 18.75 9.32
C LYS A 347 -11.92 18.70 8.31
N LEU A 348 -12.79 17.70 8.41
CA LEU A 348 -13.98 17.61 7.57
C LEU A 348 -14.99 18.65 8.03
N ALA A 349 -15.65 19.32 7.08
CA ALA A 349 -16.82 20.10 7.41
C ALA A 349 -17.91 19.13 7.86
N SER A 350 -18.39 19.28 9.10
CA SER A 350 -19.65 18.65 9.50
C SER A 350 -20.78 19.30 8.71
N GLU A 351 -21.73 18.50 8.21
CA GLU A 351 -22.91 19.02 7.50
C GLU A 351 -23.73 20.00 8.35
N ASP A 352 -23.59 19.92 9.68
CA ASP A 352 -24.32 20.76 10.65
C ASP A 352 -23.46 21.87 11.29
N ALA A 353 -22.17 22.00 10.92
CA ALA A 353 -21.29 22.96 11.57
C ALA A 353 -21.50 24.41 11.05
N PRO A 354 -21.55 25.41 11.93
CA PRO A 354 -21.61 26.82 11.54
C PRO A 354 -20.38 27.21 10.72
N LYS A 355 -20.58 28.02 9.67
CA LYS A 355 -19.58 28.44 8.66
C LYS A 355 -18.38 29.25 9.21
N HIS A 356 -18.29 29.46 10.53
CA HIS A 356 -17.14 30.14 11.12
C HIS A 356 -16.06 29.12 11.47
N PHE A 357 -14.97 29.18 10.70
CA PHE A 357 -13.72 28.52 11.01
C PHE A 357 -13.20 29.00 12.37
N PRO A 358 -12.95 28.12 13.35
CA PRO A 358 -12.07 28.47 14.44
C PRO A 358 -10.64 28.52 13.88
N GLU A 359 -9.98 29.67 14.00
CA GLU A 359 -8.54 29.87 13.69
C GLU A 359 -7.60 28.97 14.50
N THR A 360 -8.14 28.26 15.48
CA THR A 360 -7.40 27.36 16.36
C THR A 360 -7.75 25.91 16.05
N ILE A 361 -6.82 25.22 15.39
CA ILE A 361 -6.74 23.76 15.42
C ILE A 361 -6.66 23.34 16.90
N PRO A 362 -7.47 22.37 17.38
CA PRO A 362 -7.38 21.91 18.74
C PRO A 362 -6.03 21.22 18.95
N THR A 363 -5.10 21.96 19.56
CA THR A 363 -4.01 21.40 20.33
C THR A 363 -4.59 21.09 21.71
N THR A 364 -4.96 19.84 21.99
CA THR A 364 -5.31 19.47 23.37
C THR A 364 -4.13 18.77 24.03
N PRO A 365 -3.43 19.46 24.95
CA PRO A 365 -3.04 18.92 26.24
C PRO A 365 -4.31 18.94 27.13
N ASP A 366 -4.64 18.02 28.02
CA ASP A 366 -3.91 17.02 28.80
C ASP A 366 -4.90 15.92 29.22
N GLU A 367 -4.50 14.99 30.09
CA GLU A 367 -5.46 14.44 31.05
C GLU A 367 -6.35 15.58 31.60
N GLN A 368 -7.61 15.63 31.18
CA GLN A 368 -8.81 15.73 32.00
C GLN A 368 -10.01 16.19 31.16
N CYS A 369 -11.00 15.32 31.18
CA CYS A 369 -12.40 15.57 30.89
C CYS A 369 -12.92 16.75 31.73
N ILE A 370 -13.40 17.86 31.15
CA ILE A 370 -14.48 18.69 31.71
C ILE A 370 -15.37 19.23 30.56
N ILE A 371 -16.66 19.01 30.79
CA ILE A 371 -17.88 19.39 30.09
C ILE A 371 -17.97 20.90 29.75
N CYS A 372 -18.51 21.21 28.57
CA CYS A 372 -19.68 22.08 28.34
C CYS A 372 -20.32 21.73 27.00
#